data_AF-A0A0F9KEI7-F1
#
_entry.id   AF-A0A0F9KEI7-F1
#
_cell.length_a   1.000
_cell.length_b   1.000
_cell.length_c   1.000
_cell.angle_alpha   90.00
_cell.angle_beta   90.00
_cell.angle_gamma   90.00
#
_symmetry.space_group_name_H-M   'P 1'
#
loop_
_entity.id
_entity.type
_entity.pdbx_description
1 polymer ?
#
loop_
_entity_poly.entity_id
_entity_poly.type
_entity_poly.pdbx_seq_one_letter_code
_entity_poly.pdbx_strand_id
1 'polypeptide(L)'
;MKTVNIRKKAILALTLGLIVLFTFSSFTLAAQAKINKLDVAIKPEYDKEKTVFQSYSGELSETLQKMVWYMPTTLLEDSTLHFCAVIEGGSHSCQLREKETMGDLYKITTPMPQEKFMSEGYFKSIKDDGGKKTLDYTFKAGQDIDELNLFLAEPKNAKNFKV
;
A
#
# COMPACT_ATOMS: atom_id res chain seq x y z
N MET A 1 25.30 -42.37 51.88
CA MET A 1 24.92 -42.49 50.45
C MET A 1 23.71 -41.60 50.14
N LYS A 2 23.88 -40.28 49.90
CA LYS A 2 22.75 -39.35 49.60
C LYS A 2 23.12 -38.15 48.69
N THR A 3 24.34 -38.09 48.16
CA THR A 3 24.88 -36.92 47.46
C THR A 3 24.68 -36.92 45.94
N VAL A 4 24.37 -38.07 45.34
CA VAL A 4 24.24 -38.21 43.88
C VAL A 4 22.94 -37.59 43.32
N ASN A 5 21.87 -37.56 44.13
CA ASN A 5 20.54 -37.15 43.67
C ASN A 5 20.37 -35.62 43.58
N ILE A 6 21.14 -34.86 44.37
CA ILE A 6 21.09 -33.39 44.41
C ILE A 6 21.81 -32.79 43.18
N ARG A 7 22.97 -33.37 42.80
CA ARG A 7 23.72 -32.91 41.62
C ARG A 7 22.94 -33.11 40.31
N LYS A 8 22.22 -34.23 40.16
CA LYS A 8 21.38 -34.48 38.97
C LYS A 8 20.19 -33.52 38.87
N LYS A 9 19.54 -33.19 39.99
CA LYS A 9 18.45 -32.20 40.05
C LYS A 9 18.92 -30.78 39.80
N ALA A 10 20.11 -30.42 40.29
CA ALA A 10 20.72 -29.11 40.06
C ALA A 10 21.12 -28.92 38.58
N ILE A 11 21.68 -29.95 37.94
CA ILE A 11 22.01 -29.92 36.50
C ILE A 11 20.74 -29.81 35.66
N LEU A 12 19.68 -30.57 36.00
CA LEU A 12 18.40 -30.52 35.30
C LEU A 12 17.70 -29.16 35.46
N ALA A 13 17.77 -28.55 36.64
CA ALA A 13 17.24 -27.21 36.86
C ALA A 13 18.03 -26.14 36.10
N LEU A 14 19.36 -26.30 36.00
CA LEU A 14 20.23 -25.38 35.26
C LEU A 14 20.01 -25.48 33.75
N THR A 15 19.83 -26.69 33.20
CA THR A 15 19.50 -26.87 31.78
C THR A 15 18.09 -26.41 31.44
N LEU A 16 17.10 -26.64 32.32
CA LEU A 16 15.74 -26.13 32.11
C LEU A 16 15.69 -24.60 32.19
N GLY A 17 16.45 -23.98 33.09
CA GLY A 17 16.59 -22.53 33.18
C GLY A 17 17.26 -21.91 31.95
N LEU A 18 18.25 -22.58 31.37
CA LEU A 18 18.89 -22.13 30.13
C LEU A 18 17.93 -22.18 28.93
N ILE A 19 17.10 -23.21 28.83
CA ILE A 19 16.13 -23.36 27.72
C ILE A 19 15.08 -22.24 27.77
N VAL A 20 14.60 -21.84 28.95
CA VAL A 20 13.62 -20.75 29.11
C VAL A 20 14.23 -19.38 28.75
N LEU A 21 15.52 -19.17 29.02
CA LEU A 21 16.22 -17.94 28.66
C LEU A 21 16.45 -17.79 27.14
N PHE A 22 16.56 -18.90 26.40
CA PHE A 22 16.71 -18.88 24.94
C PHE A 22 15.38 -18.84 24.17
N THR A 23 14.22 -19.01 24.83
CA THR A 23 12.90 -18.90 24.17
C THR A 23 12.36 -17.48 24.07
N PHE A 24 13.01 -16.50 24.70
CA PHE A 24 12.77 -15.09 24.37
C PHE A 24 13.57 -14.73 23.12
N SER A 25 13.31 -15.45 22.04
CA SER A 25 13.64 -14.98 20.70
C SER A 25 12.99 -13.62 20.58
N SER A 26 13.82 -12.57 20.56
CA SER A 26 13.39 -11.22 20.27
C SER A 26 12.59 -11.26 18.97
N PHE A 27 11.27 -11.23 19.08
CA PHE A 27 10.40 -10.88 17.97
C PHE A 27 10.71 -9.42 17.71
N THR A 28 11.77 -9.16 16.95
CA THR A 28 11.95 -7.87 16.30
C THR A 28 10.83 -7.80 15.29
N LEU A 29 9.71 -7.20 15.71
CA LEU A 29 8.69 -6.73 14.79
C LEU A 29 9.44 -5.76 13.88
N ALA A 30 9.80 -6.21 12.66
CA ALA A 30 10.39 -5.33 11.69
C ALA A 30 9.39 -4.19 11.53
N ALA A 31 9.78 -2.97 11.90
CA ALA A 31 8.98 -1.80 11.63
C ALA A 31 8.76 -1.78 10.12
N GLN A 32 7.53 -2.04 9.69
CA GLN A 32 7.21 -1.99 8.28
C GLN A 32 7.26 -0.51 7.90
N ALA A 33 8.06 -0.14 6.89
CA ALA A 33 8.18 1.26 6.54
C ALA A 33 6.80 1.85 6.26
N LYS A 34 6.56 3.01 6.86
CA LYS A 34 5.32 3.77 6.74
C LYS A 34 5.42 4.80 5.64
N ILE A 35 4.27 5.24 5.16
CA ILE A 35 4.14 6.39 4.27
C ILE A 35 4.00 7.64 5.15
N ASN A 36 4.97 8.55 5.09
CA ASN A 36 4.91 9.82 5.84
C ASN A 36 3.76 10.69 5.33
N LYS A 37 3.60 10.74 4.00
CA LYS A 37 2.55 11.51 3.34
C LYS A 37 2.09 10.81 2.07
N LEU A 38 0.77 10.69 1.92
CA LEU A 38 0.11 10.19 0.72
C LEU A 38 -0.92 11.20 0.22
N ASP A 39 -0.72 11.69 -0.99
CA ASP A 39 -1.71 12.46 -1.72
C ASP A 39 -2.42 11.54 -2.73
N VAL A 40 -3.75 11.46 -2.64
CA VAL A 40 -4.62 10.69 -3.54
C VAL A 40 -5.50 11.67 -4.29
N ALA A 41 -5.38 11.71 -5.61
CA ALA A 41 -6.26 12.51 -6.46
C ALA A 41 -7.16 11.61 -7.29
N ILE A 42 -8.46 11.86 -7.23
CA ILE A 42 -9.51 11.18 -7.99
C ILE A 42 -10.14 12.23 -8.91
N LYS A 43 -10.03 12.01 -10.23
CA LYS A 43 -10.47 12.97 -11.24
C LYS A 43 -11.42 12.29 -12.23
N PRO A 44 -12.73 12.34 -11.98
CA PRO A 44 -13.72 11.78 -12.89
C PRO A 44 -13.75 12.59 -14.18
N GLU A 45 -13.78 11.90 -15.33
CA GLU A 45 -13.86 12.54 -16.66
C GLU A 45 -12.78 13.61 -16.90
N TYR A 46 -11.55 13.35 -16.42
CA TYR A 46 -10.42 14.27 -16.55
C TYR A 46 -10.10 14.58 -18.01
N ASP A 47 -9.79 13.55 -18.79
CA ASP A 47 -9.47 13.62 -20.22
C ASP A 47 -10.14 12.50 -21.05
N LYS A 48 -10.66 11.46 -20.40
CA LYS A 48 -11.36 10.33 -21.00
C LYS A 48 -12.79 10.26 -20.47
N GLU A 49 -13.78 10.14 -21.36
CA GLU A 49 -15.18 10.01 -20.95
C GLU A 49 -15.43 8.71 -20.19
N LYS A 50 -16.33 8.74 -19.19
CA LYS A 50 -16.76 7.57 -18.40
C LYS A 50 -15.64 6.82 -17.66
N THR A 51 -14.46 7.41 -17.54
CA THR A 51 -13.37 6.89 -16.72
C THR A 51 -13.01 7.87 -15.62
N VAL A 52 -12.27 7.36 -14.65
CA VAL A 52 -11.73 8.15 -13.55
C VAL A 52 -10.22 8.02 -13.60
N PHE A 53 -9.54 9.15 -13.71
CA PHE A 53 -8.10 9.20 -13.50
C PHE A 53 -7.83 9.19 -11.99
N GLN A 54 -6.91 8.34 -11.59
CA GLN A 54 -6.43 8.24 -10.22
C GLN A 54 -4.93 8.44 -10.20
N SER A 55 -4.45 9.24 -9.27
CA SER A 55 -3.03 9.34 -8.97
C SER A 55 -2.76 9.27 -7.48
N TYR A 56 -1.67 8.61 -7.13
CA TYR A 56 -1.06 8.56 -5.83
C TYR A 56 0.31 9.20 -5.93
N SER A 57 0.66 10.09 -5.02
CA SER A 57 2.02 10.60 -4.86
C SER A 57 2.36 10.68 -3.39
N GLY A 58 3.60 10.37 -3.03
CA GLY A 58 3.96 10.37 -1.63
C GLY A 58 5.42 10.13 -1.35
N GLU A 59 5.70 10.03 -0.07
CA GLU A 59 7.03 9.85 0.49
C GLU A 59 7.00 8.81 1.61
N LEU A 60 7.86 7.80 1.49
CA LEU A 60 8.09 6.79 2.52
C LEU A 60 9.03 7.33 3.60
N SER A 61 8.86 6.82 4.82
CA SER A 61 9.80 7.04 5.93
C SER A 61 11.20 6.47 5.67
N GLU A 62 11.28 5.41 4.87
CA GLU A 62 12.49 4.76 4.40
C GLU A 62 12.15 3.91 3.15
N THR A 63 13.15 3.55 2.36
CA THR A 63 12.93 2.72 1.15
C THR A 63 12.35 1.35 1.48
N LEU A 64 11.51 0.81 0.59
CA LEU A 64 10.85 -0.48 0.75
C LEU A 64 11.26 -1.46 -0.35
N GLN A 65 11.47 -2.73 0.01
CA GLN A 65 11.65 -3.77 -1.01
C GLN A 65 10.43 -3.91 -1.91
N LYS A 66 9.22 -3.83 -1.31
CA LYS A 66 7.94 -3.96 -2.01
C LYS A 66 6.90 -3.04 -1.38
N MET A 67 6.19 -2.31 -2.22
CA MET A 67 5.03 -1.50 -1.88
C MET A 67 3.77 -2.21 -2.40
N VAL A 68 2.71 -2.20 -1.60
CA VAL A 68 1.40 -2.78 -1.94
C VAL A 68 0.38 -1.69 -2.21
N TRP A 69 -0.35 -1.84 -3.30
CA TRP A 69 -1.43 -0.97 -3.74
C TRP A 69 -2.72 -1.76 -3.84
N TYR A 70 -3.82 -1.17 -3.40
CA TYR A 70 -5.15 -1.71 -3.63
C TYR A 70 -5.87 -0.85 -4.66
N MET A 71 -6.18 -1.46 -5.81
CA MET A 71 -6.83 -0.79 -6.94
C MET A 71 -8.15 -1.51 -7.26
N PRO A 72 -9.16 -0.83 -7.83
CA PRO A 72 -10.40 -1.50 -8.24
C PRO A 72 -10.14 -2.53 -9.34
N THR A 73 -10.92 -3.61 -9.38
CA THR A 73 -10.81 -4.63 -10.46
C THR A 73 -11.18 -4.08 -11.85
N THR A 74 -11.81 -2.91 -11.89
CA THR A 74 -12.12 -2.15 -13.12
C THR A 74 -10.99 -1.23 -13.58
N LEU A 75 -9.80 -1.34 -12.97
CA LEU A 75 -8.57 -0.70 -13.43
C LEU A 75 -8.27 -1.06 -14.89
N LEU A 76 -7.90 -0.06 -15.68
CA LEU A 76 -7.50 -0.22 -17.07
C LEU A 76 -6.02 -0.58 -17.14
N GLU A 77 -5.74 -1.77 -17.66
CA GLU A 77 -4.37 -2.26 -17.86
C GLU A 77 -3.85 -1.85 -19.24
N ASP A 78 -3.63 -0.56 -19.43
CA ASP A 78 -3.09 0.01 -20.65
C ASP A 78 -1.78 0.78 -20.40
N SER A 79 -1.26 1.47 -21.42
CA SER A 79 -0.01 2.23 -21.36
C SER A 79 -0.05 3.47 -20.46
N THR A 80 -1.17 3.76 -19.81
CA THR A 80 -1.30 4.90 -18.88
C THR A 80 -1.23 4.47 -17.41
N LEU A 81 -1.10 3.17 -17.15
CA LEU A 81 -0.95 2.63 -15.81
C LEU A 81 0.53 2.60 -15.41
N HIS A 82 0.90 3.45 -14.47
CA HIS A 82 2.26 3.61 -14.00
C HIS A 82 2.38 3.44 -12.49
N PHE A 83 3.51 2.85 -12.07
CA PHE A 83 3.96 2.77 -10.69
C PHE A 83 5.44 3.09 -10.70
N CYS A 84 5.84 4.25 -10.21
CA CYS A 84 7.19 4.74 -10.40
C CYS A 84 7.78 5.24 -9.09
N ALA A 85 9.05 4.90 -8.90
CA ALA A 85 9.92 5.56 -7.95
C ALA A 85 10.39 6.89 -8.57
N VAL A 86 10.48 7.94 -7.77
CA VAL A 86 10.99 9.25 -8.19
C VAL A 86 12.45 9.33 -7.78
N ILE A 87 13.35 9.40 -8.76
CA ILE A 87 14.80 9.50 -8.52
C ILE A 87 15.23 10.96 -8.34
N GLU A 88 16.46 11.16 -7.88
CA GLU A 88 17.05 12.50 -7.76
C GLU A 88 16.94 13.28 -9.09
N GLY A 89 16.54 14.55 -8.99
CA GLY A 89 16.26 15.39 -10.16
C GLY A 89 14.85 15.26 -10.73
N GLY A 90 13.97 14.44 -10.14
CA GLY A 90 12.54 14.36 -10.48
C GLY A 90 12.21 13.45 -11.66
N SER A 91 13.19 12.69 -12.16
CA SER A 91 12.93 11.66 -13.18
C SER A 91 12.17 10.47 -12.58
N HIS A 92 11.44 9.73 -13.41
CA HIS A 92 10.66 8.58 -12.98
C HIS A 92 11.33 7.27 -13.37
N SER A 93 11.40 6.33 -12.43
CA SER A 93 11.79 4.93 -12.67
C SER A 93 10.58 4.05 -12.45
N CYS A 94 9.90 3.68 -13.53
CA CYS A 94 8.67 2.89 -13.46
C CYS A 94 8.96 1.41 -13.30
N GLN A 95 8.22 0.78 -12.40
CA GLN A 95 8.52 -0.51 -11.80
C GLN A 95 7.62 -1.60 -12.40
N LEU A 96 8.17 -2.80 -12.50
CA LEU A 96 7.37 -4.00 -12.77
C LEU A 96 6.43 -4.27 -11.59
N ARG A 97 5.29 -4.91 -11.87
CA ARG A 97 4.25 -5.16 -10.89
C ARG A 97 3.79 -6.62 -10.88
N GLU A 98 3.62 -7.15 -9.68
CA GLU A 98 2.89 -8.38 -9.42
C GLU A 98 1.43 -8.01 -9.12
N LYS A 99 0.46 -8.82 -9.59
CA LYS A 99 -0.97 -8.56 -9.40
C LYS A 99 -1.67 -9.81 -8.92
N GLU A 100 -2.48 -9.65 -7.88
CA GLU A 100 -3.36 -10.66 -7.30
C GLU A 100 -4.78 -10.10 -7.17
N THR A 101 -5.81 -10.89 -7.47
CA THR A 101 -7.21 -10.50 -7.27
C THR A 101 -7.67 -10.85 -5.86
N MET A 102 -8.22 -9.88 -5.14
CA MET A 102 -8.74 -10.01 -3.77
C MET A 102 -10.17 -9.46 -3.69
N GLY A 103 -11.16 -10.28 -4.06
CA GLY A 103 -12.54 -9.83 -4.17
C GLY A 103 -12.69 -8.75 -5.26
N ASP A 104 -13.23 -7.59 -4.89
CA ASP A 104 -13.45 -6.46 -5.80
C ASP A 104 -12.23 -5.55 -6.00
N LEU A 105 -11.08 -5.92 -5.43
CA LEU A 105 -9.82 -5.18 -5.54
C LEU A 105 -8.72 -6.04 -6.15
N TYR A 106 -7.84 -5.41 -6.92
CA TYR A 106 -6.50 -5.92 -7.19
C TYR A 106 -5.56 -5.50 -6.06
N LYS A 107 -4.80 -6.46 -5.54
CA LYS A 107 -3.58 -6.23 -4.77
C LYS A 107 -2.42 -6.20 -5.75
N ILE A 108 -1.83 -5.03 -5.93
CA ILE A 108 -0.67 -4.82 -6.80
C ILE A 108 0.55 -4.65 -5.92
N THR A 109 1.64 -5.36 -6.22
CA THR A 109 2.89 -5.28 -5.47
C THR A 109 4.01 -4.83 -6.40
N THR A 110 4.75 -3.78 -6.02
CA THR A 110 5.80 -3.17 -6.84
C THR A 110 7.06 -2.96 -6.03
N PRO A 111 8.26 -3.19 -6.57
CA PRO A 111 9.50 -2.71 -5.94
C PRO A 111 9.44 -1.20 -5.73
N MET A 112 10.03 -0.68 -4.64
CA MET A 112 10.07 0.76 -4.38
C MET A 112 11.46 1.21 -3.91
N PRO A 113 12.43 1.31 -4.84
CA PRO A 113 13.83 1.54 -4.50
C PRO A 113 14.14 2.98 -4.03
N GLN A 114 13.16 3.88 -4.02
CA GLN A 114 13.31 5.28 -3.59
C GLN A 114 12.19 5.62 -2.60
N GLU A 115 12.42 6.64 -1.76
CA GLU A 115 11.44 7.09 -0.77
C GLU A 115 10.26 7.81 -1.42
N LYS A 116 10.52 8.58 -2.48
CA LYS A 116 9.48 9.30 -3.23
C LYS A 116 8.92 8.44 -4.34
N PHE A 117 7.60 8.49 -4.51
CA PHE A 117 6.91 7.67 -5.49
C PHE A 117 5.74 8.40 -6.12
N MET A 118 5.32 7.88 -7.27
CA MET A 118 4.01 8.15 -7.84
C MET A 118 3.40 6.89 -8.46
N SER A 119 2.08 6.81 -8.47
CA SER A 119 1.33 5.86 -9.28
C SER A 119 0.16 6.57 -9.92
N GLU A 120 -0.15 6.21 -11.15
CA GLU A 120 -1.28 6.78 -11.87
C GLU A 120 -1.93 5.75 -12.79
N GLY A 121 -3.21 5.95 -13.08
CA GLY A 121 -3.95 5.11 -14.01
C GLY A 121 -5.42 5.48 -14.08
N TYR A 122 -6.16 4.70 -14.87
CA TYR A 122 -7.59 4.90 -15.07
C TYR A 122 -8.37 3.69 -14.61
N PHE A 123 -9.59 3.91 -14.13
CA PHE A 123 -10.53 2.83 -13.86
C PHE A 123 -11.95 3.22 -14.30
N LYS A 124 -12.78 2.20 -14.55
CA LYS A 124 -14.20 2.37 -14.91
C LYS A 124 -15.06 2.20 -13.66
N SER A 125 -15.61 3.29 -13.14
CA SER A 125 -16.56 3.25 -12.00
C SER A 125 -17.71 4.25 -12.12
N ILE A 126 -17.75 5.05 -13.20
CA ILE A 126 -18.83 6.00 -13.43
C ILE A 126 -20.08 5.22 -13.87
N LYS A 127 -21.13 5.30 -13.06
CA LYS A 127 -22.47 4.79 -13.40
C LYS A 127 -23.26 5.95 -14.01
N ASP A 128 -23.99 5.68 -15.10
CA ASP A 128 -24.79 6.65 -15.83
C ASP A 128 -26.25 6.17 -15.88
N ASP A 129 -27.14 6.89 -15.21
CA ASP A 129 -28.57 6.62 -15.19
C ASP A 129 -29.30 7.85 -15.77
N GLY A 130 -29.61 7.79 -17.07
CA GLY A 130 -30.33 8.86 -17.77
C GLY A 130 -29.61 10.21 -17.74
N GLY A 131 -28.27 10.23 -17.76
CA GLY A 131 -27.46 11.45 -17.67
C GLY A 131 -27.09 11.84 -16.23
N LYS A 132 -27.62 11.15 -15.22
CA LYS A 132 -27.14 11.28 -13.84
C LYS A 132 -25.94 10.37 -13.64
N LYS A 133 -24.75 10.99 -13.57
CA LYS A 133 -23.49 10.29 -13.34
C LYS A 133 -23.18 10.19 -11.86
N THR A 134 -22.76 9.00 -11.41
CA THR A 134 -22.31 8.76 -10.02
C THR A 134 -20.99 8.00 -10.02
N LEU A 135 -20.18 8.24 -8.99
CA LEU A 135 -18.91 7.57 -8.76
C LEU A 135 -18.85 7.12 -7.30
N ASP A 136 -18.67 5.82 -7.11
CA ASP A 136 -18.30 5.25 -5.81
C ASP A 136 -16.78 5.02 -5.80
N TYR A 137 -16.10 5.57 -4.80
CA TYR A 137 -14.66 5.40 -4.61
C TYR A 137 -14.37 4.89 -3.21
N THR A 138 -13.50 3.88 -3.13
CA THR A 138 -13.00 3.32 -1.87
C THR A 138 -11.48 3.33 -1.91
N PHE A 139 -10.87 3.98 -0.92
CA PHE A 139 -9.44 3.93 -0.69
C PHE A 139 -9.12 2.84 0.34
N LYS A 140 -8.09 2.04 0.05
CA LYS A 140 -7.56 1.03 0.99
C LYS A 140 -6.05 1.15 1.05
N ALA A 141 -5.52 1.43 2.23
CA ALA A 141 -4.09 1.53 2.48
C ALA A 141 -3.42 0.15 2.40
N GLY A 142 -2.26 0.07 1.74
CA GLY A 142 -1.41 -1.12 1.73
C GLY A 142 -0.29 -1.09 2.77
N GLN A 143 -0.01 0.10 3.32
CA GLN A 143 0.98 0.38 4.36
C GLN A 143 0.34 1.34 5.36
N ASP A 144 0.95 1.48 6.54
CA ASP A 144 0.57 2.53 7.49
C ASP A 144 0.89 3.91 6.90
N ILE A 145 0.00 4.88 7.16
CA ILE A 145 0.07 6.24 6.62
C ILE A 145 -0.06 7.23 7.77
N ASP A 146 0.90 8.15 7.90
CA ASP A 146 0.84 9.23 8.89
C ASP A 146 -0.11 10.35 8.43
N GLU A 147 0.06 10.85 7.21
CA GLU A 147 -0.77 11.90 6.61
C GLU A 147 -1.40 11.43 5.28
N LEU A 148 -2.73 11.45 5.20
CA LEU A 148 -3.50 11.16 3.99
C LEU A 148 -4.26 12.41 3.53
N ASN A 149 -3.98 12.87 2.31
CA ASN A 149 -4.77 13.88 1.63
C ASN A 149 -5.54 13.24 0.48
N LEU A 150 -6.87 13.28 0.55
CA LEU A 150 -7.75 12.77 -0.50
C LEU A 150 -8.43 13.94 -1.19
N PHE A 151 -8.21 14.06 -2.50
CA PHE A 151 -8.77 15.10 -3.33
C PHE A 151 -9.66 14.49 -4.41
N LEU A 152 -10.93 14.89 -4.45
CA LEU A 152 -11.85 14.58 -5.52
C LEU A 152 -12.07 15.84 -6.37
N ALA A 153 -11.65 15.79 -7.63
CA ALA A 153 -11.79 16.90 -8.55
C ALA A 153 -13.23 17.02 -9.08
N GLU A 154 -13.72 18.25 -9.17
CA GLU A 154 -14.94 18.54 -9.93
C GLU A 154 -14.70 18.29 -11.43
N PRO A 155 -15.56 17.54 -12.14
CA PRO A 155 -15.45 17.37 -13.58
C PRO A 155 -15.62 18.71 -14.31
N LYS A 156 -14.77 18.97 -15.32
CA LYS A 156 -14.68 20.28 -16.01
C LYS A 156 -16.01 20.86 -16.52
N ASN A 157 -16.96 19.99 -16.90
CA ASN A 157 -18.24 20.39 -17.48
C ASN A 157 -19.42 20.14 -16.52
N ALA A 158 -19.18 19.77 -15.27
CA ALA A 158 -20.23 19.60 -14.29
C ALA A 158 -20.81 20.96 -13.89
N LYS A 159 -22.14 21.05 -13.79
CA LYS A 159 -22.84 22.25 -13.30
C LYS A 159 -23.51 22.03 -11.94
N ASN A 160 -23.51 20.79 -11.47
CA ASN A 160 -24.29 20.30 -10.35
C ASN A 160 -23.51 19.20 -9.59
N PHE A 161 -22.18 19.32 -9.55
CA PHE A 161 -21.30 18.40 -8.84
C PHE A 161 -21.58 18.44 -7.32
N LYS A 162 -21.59 17.26 -6.70
CA LYS A 162 -21.81 17.06 -5.27
C LYS A 162 -20.92 15.92 -4.79
N VAL A 163 -20.30 16.10 -3.63
CA VAL A 163 -19.47 15.12 -2.92
C VAL A 163 -20.16 14.73 -1.63
#